data_AF-A0A2J6H5C8-F1
#
_entry.id   AF-A0A2J6H5C8-F1
#
_cell.length_a   1.000
_cell.length_b   1.000
_cell.length_c   1.000
_cell.angle_alpha   90.00
_cell.angle_beta   90.00
_cell.angle_gamma   90.00
#
_symmetry.space_group_name_H-M   'P 1'
#
loop_
_entity.id
_entity.type
_entity.pdbx_description
1 polymer ?
#
loop_
_entity_poly.entity_id
_entity_poly.type
_entity_poly.pdbx_seq_one_letter_code
_entity_poly.pdbx_strand_id
1 'polypeptide(L)'
;MKPEQNERIAQLKQEIEPLRQQLINHALYDHVNSLDELHLFMQHHVFAVWDFMSLLKVLQQNLTCTTLPWMPVGNANTRYLINEIVTGEESDVDERGNRTSHFELYLQAMNQAGCSAAAIVDLFAEFSKLGNIHQALQAANIPGAAR
;
A
#
# COMPACT_ATOMS: atom_id res chain seq x y z
N MET A 1 2.77 -25.79 -15.74
CA MET A 1 3.54 -24.60 -16.19
C MET A 1 4.63 -25.09 -17.13
N LYS A 2 4.89 -24.43 -18.26
CA LYS A 2 5.93 -24.89 -19.21
C LYS A 2 7.33 -24.65 -18.60
N PRO A 3 8.31 -25.54 -18.79
CA PRO A 3 9.65 -25.42 -18.19
C PRO A 3 10.32 -24.05 -18.43
N GLU A 4 10.19 -23.51 -19.64
CA GLU A 4 10.71 -22.19 -20.06
C GLU A 4 10.22 -20.99 -19.21
N GLN A 5 8.98 -21.01 -18.71
CA GLN A 5 8.46 -19.91 -17.88
C GLN A 5 9.17 -19.85 -16.52
N ASN A 6 9.66 -20.99 -16.03
CA ASN A 6 10.37 -21.06 -14.76
C ASN A 6 11.80 -20.52 -14.88
N GLU A 7 12.43 -20.70 -16.05
CA GLU A 7 13.78 -20.19 -16.33
C GLU A 7 13.82 -18.66 -16.40
N ARG A 8 12.85 -18.03 -17.09
CA ARG A 8 12.78 -16.57 -17.15
C ARG A 8 12.52 -15.93 -15.78
N ILE A 9 11.65 -16.54 -14.97
CA ILE A 9 11.42 -16.07 -13.59
C ILE A 9 12.68 -16.26 -12.75
N ALA A 10 13.39 -17.37 -12.89
CA ALA A 10 14.64 -17.62 -12.19
C ALA A 10 15.72 -16.60 -12.57
N GLN A 11 15.84 -16.28 -13.85
CA GLN A 11 16.76 -15.26 -14.34
C GLN A 11 16.42 -13.88 -13.76
N LEU A 12 15.16 -13.45 -13.81
CA LEU A 12 14.72 -12.18 -13.21
C LEU A 12 15.03 -12.13 -11.71
N LYS A 13 14.77 -13.22 -10.98
CA LYS A 13 15.11 -13.32 -9.54
C LYS A 13 16.62 -13.16 -9.31
N GLN A 14 17.45 -13.78 -10.14
CA GLN A 14 18.90 -13.67 -10.03
C GLN A 14 19.37 -12.23 -10.34
N GLU A 15 18.80 -11.59 -11.35
CA GLU A 15 19.13 -10.22 -11.74
C GLU A 15 18.76 -9.19 -10.66
N ILE A 16 17.61 -9.36 -9.98
CA ILE A 16 17.18 -8.43 -8.93
C ILE A 16 17.75 -8.75 -7.54
N GLU A 17 18.37 -9.91 -7.33
CA GLU A 17 18.84 -10.31 -6.00
C GLU A 17 19.81 -9.30 -5.34
N PRO A 18 20.77 -8.68 -6.05
CA PRO A 18 21.62 -7.65 -5.44
C PRO A 18 20.83 -6.45 -4.93
N LEU A 19 19.78 -6.02 -5.65
CA LEU A 19 18.91 -4.92 -5.23
C LEU A 19 18.04 -5.35 -4.04
N ARG A 20 17.55 -6.59 -4.04
CA ARG A 20 16.81 -7.16 -2.92
C ARG A 20 17.65 -7.18 -1.64
N GLN A 21 18.92 -7.57 -1.74
CA GLN A 21 19.86 -7.55 -0.61
C GLN A 21 20.13 -6.14 -0.09
N GLN A 22 20.21 -5.13 -0.97
CA GLN A 22 20.33 -3.73 -0.55
C GLN A 22 19.09 -3.25 0.22
N LEU A 23 17.89 -3.64 -0.20
CA LEU A 23 16.66 -3.30 0.50
C LEU A 23 16.53 -3.99 1.86
N ILE A 24 16.85 -5.28 1.94
CA ILE A 24 16.77 -6.06 3.20
C ILE A 24 17.77 -5.52 4.23
N ASN A 25 18.98 -5.18 3.81
CA ASN A 25 20.04 -4.68 4.69
C ASN A 25 20.10 -3.13 4.69
N HIS A 26 18.97 -2.47 4.41
CA HIS A 26 18.95 -1.02 4.30
C HIS A 26 19.17 -0.37 5.68
N ALA A 27 20.11 0.57 5.76
CA ALA A 27 20.53 1.20 7.02
C ALA A 27 19.38 1.89 7.77
N LEU A 28 18.29 2.26 7.09
CA LEU A 28 17.08 2.83 7.73
C LEU A 28 16.60 1.99 8.92
N TYR A 29 16.63 0.65 8.81
CA TYR A 29 16.15 -0.21 9.89
C TYR A 29 16.99 -0.07 11.17
N ASP A 30 18.31 0.19 11.03
CA ASP A 30 19.21 0.42 12.15
C ASP A 30 19.06 1.82 12.76
N HIS A 31 18.28 2.72 12.16
CA HIS A 31 18.07 4.09 12.63
C HIS A 31 16.72 4.30 13.32
N VAL A 32 15.88 3.27 13.44
CA VAL A 32 14.60 3.34 14.15
C VAL A 32 14.76 2.69 15.53
N ASN A 33 15.42 3.38 16.46
CA ASN A 33 15.75 2.85 17.79
C ASN A 33 15.02 3.56 18.94
N SER A 34 14.27 4.60 18.64
CA SER A 34 13.50 5.38 19.60
C SER A 34 12.08 5.61 19.13
N LEU A 35 11.21 6.00 20.08
CA LEU A 35 9.81 6.30 19.76
C LEU A 35 9.71 7.50 18.80
N ASP A 36 10.56 8.50 18.96
CA ASP A 36 10.58 9.69 18.09
C ASP A 36 10.99 9.34 16.65
N GLU A 37 12.01 8.49 16.48
CA GLU A 37 12.43 7.98 15.16
C GLU A 37 11.34 7.11 14.53
N LEU A 38 10.65 6.28 15.34
CA LEU A 38 9.51 5.48 14.87
C LEU A 38 8.36 6.39 14.41
N HIS A 39 8.04 7.44 15.16
CA HIS A 39 7.02 8.41 14.77
C HIS A 39 7.35 9.06 13.44
N LEU A 40 8.59 9.52 13.28
CA LEU A 40 9.06 10.11 12.04
C LEU A 40 8.92 9.12 10.87
N PHE A 41 9.32 7.86 11.07
CA PHE A 41 9.14 6.80 10.07
C PHE A 41 7.66 6.62 9.72
N MET A 42 6.78 6.47 10.70
CA MET A 42 5.35 6.22 10.47
C MET A 42 4.66 7.37 9.75
N GLN A 43 5.01 8.63 10.08
CA GLN A 43 4.47 9.83 9.44
C GLN A 43 4.81 9.92 7.95
N HIS A 44 5.90 9.30 7.51
CA HIS A 44 6.26 9.20 6.09
C HIS A 44 5.71 7.92 5.47
N HIS A 45 5.80 6.80 6.18
CA HIS A 45 5.44 5.49 5.65
C HIS A 45 3.94 5.31 5.43
N VAL A 46 3.09 6.01 6.19
CA VAL A 46 1.62 5.99 6.00
C VAL A 46 1.21 6.34 4.57
N PHE A 47 1.98 7.17 3.86
CA PHE A 47 1.71 7.50 2.46
C PHE A 47 2.01 6.35 1.51
N ALA A 48 3.04 5.54 1.78
CA ALA A 48 3.31 4.34 1.01
C ALA A 48 2.24 3.26 1.25
N VAL A 49 1.76 3.14 2.49
CA VAL A 49 0.64 2.24 2.84
C VAL A 49 -0.64 2.67 2.10
N TRP A 50 -0.93 3.97 2.08
CA TRP A 50 -2.06 4.51 1.33
C TRP A 50 -1.92 4.34 -0.19
N ASP A 51 -0.76 4.67 -0.77
CA ASP A 51 -0.55 4.61 -2.23
C ASP A 51 -0.59 3.18 -2.77
N PHE A 52 -0.22 2.18 -1.94
CA PHE A 52 -0.41 0.77 -2.28
C PHE A 52 -1.89 0.45 -2.60
N MET A 53 -2.84 1.07 -1.90
CA MET A 53 -4.27 0.89 -2.20
C MET A 53 -4.63 1.43 -3.58
N SER A 54 -4.01 2.53 -4.02
CA SER A 54 -4.18 3.07 -5.37
C SER A 54 -3.70 2.06 -6.43
N LEU A 55 -2.51 1.49 -6.23
CA LEU A 55 -1.97 0.45 -7.12
C LEU A 55 -2.90 -0.77 -7.16
N LEU A 56 -3.35 -1.25 -6.00
CA LEU A 56 -4.25 -2.40 -5.90
C LEU A 56 -5.57 -2.14 -6.63
N LYS A 57 -6.13 -0.94 -6.51
CA LYS A 57 -7.36 -0.55 -7.24
C LYS A 57 -7.16 -0.53 -8.74
N VAL A 58 -6.03 -0.03 -9.23
CA VAL A 58 -5.70 -0.08 -10.67
C VAL A 58 -5.58 -1.53 -11.15
N LEU A 59 -4.95 -2.42 -10.37
CA LEU A 59 -4.88 -3.84 -10.71
C LEU A 59 -6.27 -4.48 -10.72
N GLN A 60 -7.12 -4.18 -9.74
CA GLN A 60 -8.49 -4.69 -9.65
C GLN A 60 -9.31 -4.26 -10.87
N GLN A 61 -9.24 -2.98 -11.25
CA GLN A 61 -9.97 -2.45 -12.41
C GLN A 61 -9.52 -3.07 -13.74
N ASN A 62 -8.21 -3.33 -13.90
CA ASN A 62 -7.67 -3.84 -15.16
C ASN A 62 -7.73 -5.37 -15.28
N LEU A 63 -7.67 -6.09 -14.16
CA LEU A 63 -7.54 -7.55 -14.15
C LEU A 63 -8.81 -8.26 -13.68
N THR A 64 -9.82 -7.52 -13.22
CA THR A 64 -11.11 -8.05 -12.77
C THR A 64 -12.27 -7.21 -13.32
N CYS A 65 -13.49 -7.46 -12.87
CA CYS A 65 -14.66 -6.65 -13.21
C CYS A 65 -15.10 -5.86 -11.97
N THR A 66 -15.05 -4.54 -12.06
CA THR A 66 -15.47 -3.61 -11.00
C THR A 66 -16.59 -2.66 -11.45
N THR A 67 -17.17 -2.90 -12.62
CA THR A 67 -18.18 -2.03 -13.26
C THR A 67 -19.41 -2.84 -13.68
N LEU A 68 -20.48 -2.13 -14.06
CA LEU A 68 -21.75 -2.73 -14.49
C LEU A 68 -21.99 -2.50 -15.99
N PRO A 69 -22.63 -3.45 -16.70
CA PRO A 69 -23.02 -4.79 -16.24
C PRO A 69 -21.80 -5.71 -16.02
N TRP A 70 -21.91 -6.65 -15.09
CA TRP A 70 -20.81 -7.56 -14.76
C TRP A 70 -20.52 -8.53 -15.92
N MET A 71 -19.23 -8.67 -16.26
CA MET A 71 -18.72 -9.62 -17.25
C MET A 71 -17.33 -10.13 -16.82
N PRO A 72 -16.96 -11.40 -17.06
CA PRO A 72 -15.64 -11.91 -16.67
C PRO A 72 -14.50 -11.28 -17.50
N VAL A 73 -13.41 -10.90 -16.83
CA VAL A 73 -12.21 -10.31 -17.45
C VAL A 73 -11.02 -11.28 -17.38
N GLY A 74 -10.45 -11.69 -18.51
CA GLY A 74 -9.19 -12.44 -18.56
C GLY A 74 -9.22 -13.83 -17.88
N ASN A 75 -8.14 -14.18 -17.17
CA ASN A 75 -7.95 -15.49 -16.54
C ASN A 75 -8.60 -15.58 -15.14
N ALA A 76 -9.25 -16.70 -14.82
CA ALA A 76 -9.94 -16.90 -13.55
C ALA A 76 -9.01 -16.89 -12.32
N ASN A 77 -7.82 -17.48 -12.41
CA ASN A 77 -6.85 -17.50 -11.31
C ASN A 77 -6.30 -16.10 -11.04
N THR A 78 -6.08 -15.29 -12.08
CA THR A 78 -5.69 -13.89 -11.92
C THR A 78 -6.79 -13.10 -11.21
N ARG A 79 -8.05 -13.27 -11.61
CA ARG A 79 -9.18 -12.61 -10.94
C ARG A 79 -9.28 -13.00 -9.47
N TYR A 80 -9.18 -14.30 -9.18
CA TYR A 80 -9.19 -14.82 -7.81
C TYR A 80 -8.08 -14.19 -6.98
N LEU A 81 -6.83 -14.25 -7.45
CA LEU A 81 -5.67 -13.68 -6.76
C LEU A 81 -5.87 -12.19 -6.43
N ILE A 82 -6.31 -11.40 -7.41
CA ILE A 82 -6.50 -9.96 -7.19
C ILE A 82 -7.66 -9.69 -6.21
N ASN A 83 -8.78 -10.41 -6.32
CA ASN A 83 -9.89 -10.24 -5.38
C ASN A 83 -9.55 -10.75 -3.96
N GLU A 84 -8.71 -11.76 -3.84
CA GLU A 84 -8.20 -12.26 -2.57
C GLU A 84 -7.32 -11.20 -1.89
N ILE A 85 -6.38 -10.59 -2.63
CA ILE A 85 -5.56 -9.47 -2.12
C ILE A 85 -6.46 -8.30 -1.70
N VAL A 86 -7.42 -7.90 -2.54
CA VAL A 86 -8.40 -6.84 -2.17
C VAL A 86 -9.13 -7.18 -0.87
N THR A 87 -9.54 -8.43 -0.69
CA THR A 87 -10.22 -8.87 0.54
C THR A 87 -9.33 -8.66 1.76
N GLY A 88 -8.07 -9.08 1.69
CA GLY A 88 -7.08 -8.98 2.77
C GLY A 88 -6.56 -7.56 3.03
N GLU A 89 -6.64 -6.65 2.07
CA GLU A 89 -6.12 -5.29 2.25
C GLU A 89 -7.22 -4.30 2.64
N GLU A 90 -8.47 -4.50 2.18
CA GLU A 90 -9.57 -3.56 2.42
C GLU A 90 -10.54 -4.00 3.53
N SER A 91 -10.59 -5.29 3.85
CA SER A 91 -11.68 -5.85 4.65
C SER A 91 -11.29 -7.08 5.46
N ASP A 92 -10.02 -7.17 5.85
CA ASP A 92 -9.53 -8.25 6.67
C ASP A 92 -10.05 -8.15 8.11
N VAL A 93 -9.62 -9.08 8.94
CA VAL A 93 -10.03 -9.21 10.33
C VAL A 93 -8.87 -8.88 11.26
N ASP A 94 -9.10 -7.96 12.21
CA ASP A 94 -8.13 -7.65 13.26
C ASP A 94 -7.99 -8.81 14.27
N GLU A 95 -7.07 -8.66 15.24
CA GLU A 95 -6.84 -9.64 16.31
C GLU A 95 -8.07 -9.94 17.18
N ARG A 96 -9.12 -9.10 17.11
CA ARG A 96 -10.35 -9.17 17.92
C ARG A 96 -11.55 -9.66 17.12
N GLY A 97 -11.39 -9.94 15.83
CA GLY A 97 -12.50 -10.38 14.98
C GLY A 97 -13.25 -9.25 14.26
N ASN A 98 -12.81 -7.99 14.35
CA ASN A 98 -13.48 -6.87 13.67
C ASN A 98 -12.95 -6.69 12.25
N ARG A 99 -13.82 -6.25 11.34
CA ARG A 99 -13.45 -5.94 9.96
C ARG A 99 -12.73 -4.61 9.87
N THR A 100 -11.63 -4.57 9.14
CA THR A 100 -10.82 -3.37 8.93
C THR A 100 -9.91 -3.52 7.71
N SER A 101 -9.45 -2.40 7.16
CA SER A 101 -8.40 -2.37 6.15
C SER A 101 -6.99 -2.32 6.76
N HIS A 102 -5.99 -2.70 5.98
CA HIS A 102 -4.58 -2.56 6.37
C HIS A 102 -4.22 -1.10 6.69
N PHE A 103 -4.77 -0.16 5.92
CA PHE A 103 -4.55 1.27 6.16
C PHE A 103 -5.14 1.73 7.52
N GLU A 104 -6.36 1.31 7.85
CA GLU A 104 -6.97 1.61 9.16
C GLU A 104 -6.20 0.97 10.31
N LEU A 105 -5.74 -0.28 10.15
CA LEU A 105 -4.86 -0.94 11.12
C LEU A 105 -3.57 -0.14 11.33
N TYR A 106 -2.97 0.38 10.26
CA TYR A 106 -1.78 1.23 10.35
C TYR A 106 -2.05 2.51 11.13
N LEU A 107 -3.19 3.19 10.89
CA LEU A 107 -3.60 4.38 11.65
C LEU A 107 -3.85 4.07 13.13
N GLN A 108 -4.44 2.92 13.45
CA GLN A 108 -4.61 2.46 14.83
C GLN A 108 -3.25 2.24 15.50
N ALA A 109 -2.29 1.64 14.80
CA ALA A 109 -0.92 1.46 15.30
C ALA A 109 -0.22 2.81 15.53
N MET A 110 -0.39 3.79 14.62
CA MET A 110 0.12 5.16 14.82
C MET A 110 -0.45 5.75 16.10
N ASN A 111 -1.77 5.70 16.28
CA ASN A 111 -2.43 6.21 17.48
C ASN A 111 -1.96 5.49 18.76
N GLN A 112 -1.81 4.17 18.73
CA GLN A 112 -1.29 3.38 19.86
C GLN A 112 0.14 3.77 20.22
N ALA A 113 0.97 4.09 19.22
CA ALA A 113 2.32 4.58 19.43
C ALA A 113 2.37 6.05 19.91
N GLY A 114 1.24 6.78 19.89
CA GLY A 114 1.20 8.23 20.15
C GLY A 114 1.67 9.08 18.96
N CYS A 115 1.74 8.50 17.76
CA CYS A 115 2.14 9.15 16.53
C CYS A 115 0.97 9.88 15.87
N SER A 116 1.18 11.13 15.47
CA SER A 116 0.16 11.92 14.76
C SER A 116 -0.01 11.46 13.31
N ALA A 117 -1.26 11.21 12.92
CA ALA A 117 -1.68 10.97 11.52
C ALA A 117 -2.23 12.23 10.82
N ALA A 118 -2.00 13.43 11.37
CA ALA A 118 -2.61 14.66 10.88
C ALA A 118 -2.33 14.93 9.39
N ALA A 119 -1.13 14.62 8.89
CA ALA A 119 -0.74 14.87 7.50
C ALA A 119 -1.58 14.07 6.49
N ILE A 120 -1.79 12.77 6.72
CA ILE A 120 -2.58 11.95 5.81
C ILE A 120 -4.08 12.28 5.90
N VAL A 121 -4.56 12.65 7.09
CA VAL A 121 -5.93 13.14 7.30
C VAL A 121 -6.15 14.45 6.54
N ASP A 122 -5.18 15.37 6.57
CA ASP A 122 -5.22 16.63 5.82
C ASP A 122 -5.25 16.39 4.30
N LEU A 123 -4.45 15.44 3.80
CA LEU A 123 -4.52 15.04 2.39
C LEU A 123 -5.93 14.57 1.99
N PHE A 124 -6.58 13.74 2.82
CA PHE A 124 -7.93 13.27 2.53
C PHE A 124 -8.96 14.41 2.61
N ALA A 125 -8.79 15.35 3.53
CA ALA A 125 -9.65 16.52 3.63
C ALA A 125 -9.55 17.42 2.39
N GLU A 126 -8.33 17.75 1.95
CA GLU A 126 -8.13 18.55 0.74
C GLU A 126 -8.58 17.80 -0.52
N PHE A 127 -8.38 16.47 -0.60
CA PHE A 127 -8.93 15.68 -1.70
C PHE A 127 -10.45 15.69 -1.73
N SER A 128 -11.11 15.54 -0.58
CA SER A 128 -12.58 15.57 -0.49
C SER A 128 -13.17 16.92 -0.92
N LYS A 129 -12.42 18.01 -0.70
CA LYS A 129 -12.81 19.37 -1.06
C LYS A 129 -12.56 19.69 -2.53
N LEU A 130 -11.41 19.26 -3.08
CA LEU A 130 -10.94 19.65 -4.41
C LEU A 130 -11.34 18.65 -5.50
N GLY A 131 -11.57 17.38 -5.15
CA GLY A 131 -11.90 16.31 -6.09
C GLY A 131 -10.76 15.94 -7.06
N ASN A 132 -9.55 16.43 -6.81
CA ASN A 132 -8.38 16.22 -7.66
C ASN A 132 -7.15 15.93 -6.79
N ILE A 133 -6.53 14.76 -7.00
CA ILE A 133 -5.41 14.32 -6.16
C ILE A 133 -4.16 15.18 -6.32
N HIS A 134 -3.86 15.67 -7.53
CA HIS A 134 -2.71 16.54 -7.75
C HIS A 134 -2.85 17.87 -7.02
N GLN A 135 -4.06 18.46 -7.02
CA GLN A 135 -4.34 19.67 -6.26
C GLN A 135 -4.29 19.41 -4.75
N ALA A 136 -4.80 18.26 -4.30
CA ALA A 136 -4.76 17.88 -2.88
C ALA A 136 -3.34 17.69 -2.35
N LEU A 137 -2.46 17.01 -3.09
CA LEU A 137 -1.04 16.84 -2.74
C LEU A 137 -0.28 18.19 -2.65
N GLN A 138 -0.70 19.17 -3.45
CA GLN A 138 -0.14 20.53 -3.41
C GLN A 138 -0.68 21.34 -2.22
N ALA A 139 -1.97 21.20 -1.90
CA ALA A 139 -2.64 21.96 -0.85
C ALA A 139 -2.36 21.41 0.55
N ALA A 140 -2.23 20.09 0.69
CA ALA A 140 -2.10 19.43 1.97
C ALA A 140 -0.72 19.64 2.61
N ASN A 141 -0.73 19.74 3.94
CA ASN A 141 0.45 19.82 4.77
C ASN A 141 1.05 18.42 5.01
N ILE A 142 1.69 17.89 3.98
CA ILE A 142 2.33 16.56 3.97
C ILE A 142 3.86 16.68 3.89
N PRO A 143 4.61 15.63 4.30
CA PRO A 143 6.06 15.61 4.13
C PRO A 143 6.45 15.81 2.67
N GLY A 144 7.51 16.57 2.42
CA GLY A 144 7.98 16.83 1.05
C GLY A 144 8.33 15.57 0.26
N ALA A 145 8.76 14.51 0.94
CA ALA A 145 9.04 13.21 0.33
C ALA A 145 7.78 12.41 -0.09
N ALA A 146 6.60 12.83 0.38
CA ALA A 146 5.31 12.20 0.08
C ALA A 146 4.45 13.01 -0.91
N ARG A 147 4.98 14.14 -1.41
CA ARG A 147 4.28 15.02 -2.36
C ARG A 147 4.50 14.59 -3.80
#